data_AF-A0A4Y2NWC1-F1
#
_entry.id   AF-A0A4Y2NWC1-F1
#
_cell.length_a   1.000
_cell.length_b   1.000
_cell.length_c   1.000
_cell.angle_alpha   90.00
_cell.angle_beta   90.00
_cell.angle_gamma   90.00
#
_symmetry.space_group_name_H-M   'P 1'
#
loop_
_entity.id
_entity.type
_entity.pdbx_description
1 polymer ?
#
loop_
_entity_poly.entity_id
_entity_poly.type
_entity_poly.pdbx_seq_one_letter_code
_entity_poly.pdbx_strand_id
1 'polypeptide(L)'
;MKEFRGAFDYRYNGIFGLVWKDNCIVKTLSNHLDFLPLGHGQRWSRTEKKQVLIPKPDAIANYSKNMVDVDKIDWNIQKYRTKIRGKKWYFPIFTNAMGRSLVNADTIYCIANKKMTLLNFGR
;
A
#
# COMPACT_ATOMS: atom_id res chain seq x y z
N MET A 1 5.23 30.73 -0.78
CA MET A 1 3.75 30.63 -0.86
C MET A 1 3.34 29.24 -0.36
N LYS A 2 2.49 29.12 0.66
CA LYS A 2 1.95 27.80 1.06
C LYS A 2 0.92 27.39 0.00
N GLU A 3 1.32 26.54 -0.94
CA GLU A 3 0.42 26.00 -1.96
C GLU A 3 -0.82 25.31 -1.34
N PHE A 4 -1.94 25.31 -2.07
CA PHE A 4 -3.17 24.65 -1.63
C PHE A 4 -3.01 23.13 -1.57
N ARG A 5 -3.78 22.48 -0.71
CA ARG A 5 -3.78 21.01 -0.58
C ARG A 5 -4.39 20.40 -1.86
N GLY A 6 -3.64 19.53 -2.53
CA GLY A 6 -3.97 19.01 -3.85
C GLY A 6 -3.17 19.63 -5.00
N ALA A 7 -2.33 20.64 -4.73
CA ALA A 7 -1.40 21.16 -5.73
C ALA A 7 -0.44 20.06 -6.19
N PHE A 8 -0.16 20.02 -7.49
CA PHE A 8 0.80 19.12 -8.08
C PHE A 8 1.66 19.84 -9.11
N ASP A 9 2.92 19.43 -9.20
CA ASP A 9 3.89 19.86 -10.21
C ASP A 9 4.54 18.62 -10.82
N TYR A 10 4.88 18.67 -12.11
CA TYR A 10 5.46 17.54 -12.82
C TYR A 10 6.61 17.96 -13.73
N ARG A 11 7.58 17.07 -13.90
CA ARG A 11 8.69 17.22 -14.85
C ARG A 11 8.91 15.93 -15.60
N TYR A 12 9.22 16.05 -16.89
CA TYR A 12 9.54 14.91 -17.74
C TYR A 12 10.92 15.10 -18.37
N ASN A 13 11.88 14.26 -17.97
CA ASN A 13 13.23 14.21 -18.53
C ASN A 13 13.59 12.74 -18.82
N GLY A 14 12.79 12.05 -19.63
CA GLY A 14 12.89 10.60 -19.89
C GLY A 14 12.37 9.70 -18.75
N ILE A 15 12.39 10.20 -17.51
CA ILE A 15 11.65 9.67 -16.37
C ILE A 15 10.64 10.73 -15.94
N PHE A 16 9.43 10.30 -15.61
CA PHE A 16 8.36 11.18 -15.14
C PHE A 16 8.51 11.41 -13.63
N GLY A 17 8.62 12.67 -13.23
CA GLY A 17 8.64 13.10 -11.84
C GLY A 17 7.39 13.88 -11.48
N LEU A 18 6.79 13.55 -10.34
CA LEU A 18 5.58 14.17 -9.83
C LEU A 18 5.80 14.58 -8.37
N VAL A 19 5.42 15.82 -8.07
CA VAL A 19 5.36 16.36 -6.72
C VAL A 19 3.90 16.66 -6.43
N TRP A 20 3.35 16.09 -5.36
CA TRP A 20 1.97 16.31 -4.94
C TRP A 20 1.89 16.69 -3.48
N LYS A 21 1.09 17.70 -3.17
CA LYS A 21 0.92 18.22 -1.83
C LYS A 21 -0.36 17.70 -1.20
N ASP A 22 -0.24 16.78 -0.24
CA ASP A 22 -1.33 16.40 0.67
C ASP A 22 -1.13 17.10 2.02
N ASN A 23 -1.13 16.36 3.14
CA ASN A 23 -0.68 16.90 4.42
C ASN A 23 0.83 17.21 4.40
N CYS A 24 1.59 16.41 3.65
CA CYS A 24 3.01 16.58 3.38
C CYS A 24 3.24 16.53 1.87
N ILE A 25 4.42 17.02 1.44
CA ILE A 25 4.84 16.94 0.04
C ILE A 25 5.28 15.50 -0.26
N VAL A 26 4.63 14.87 -1.22
CA VAL A 26 4.94 13.54 -1.73
C VAL A 26 5.65 13.70 -3.07
N LYS A 27 6.81 13.07 -3.22
CA LYS A 27 7.56 13.04 -4.48
C LYS A 27 7.57 11.62 -5.01
N THR A 28 7.15 11.42 -6.26
CA THR A 28 7.12 10.11 -6.91
C THR A 28 7.80 10.20 -8.26
N LEU A 29 8.53 9.15 -8.62
CA LEU A 29 9.13 8.97 -9.93
C LEU A 29 8.50 7.74 -10.59
N SER A 30 8.16 7.84 -11.88
CA SER A 30 7.67 6.72 -12.67
C SER A 30 8.32 6.71 -14.05
N ASN A 31 8.60 5.51 -14.56
CA ASN A 31 9.12 5.28 -15.90
C ASN A 31 8.04 4.87 -16.91
N HIS A 32 6.84 4.50 -16.44
CA HIS A 32 5.80 3.86 -17.25
C HIS A 32 4.44 4.56 -17.14
N LEU A 33 4.21 5.38 -16.10
CA LEU A 33 2.91 5.99 -15.85
C LEU A 33 2.91 7.46 -16.22
N ASP A 34 2.03 7.81 -17.15
CA ASP A 34 1.66 9.19 -17.45
C ASP A 34 0.70 9.75 -16.38
N PHE A 35 0.62 11.08 -16.31
CA PHE A 35 -0.12 11.84 -15.30
C PHE A 35 -1.65 11.80 -15.41
N LEU A 36 -2.19 11.26 -16.50
CA LEU A 36 -3.60 11.32 -16.84
C LEU A 36 -4.30 9.96 -16.66
N PRO A 37 -5.52 9.94 -16.11
CA PRO A 37 -6.35 11.07 -15.71
C PRO A 37 -6.15 11.51 -14.24
N LEU A 38 -6.46 12.78 -13.96
CA LEU A 38 -6.58 13.30 -12.59
C LEU A 38 -7.79 12.66 -11.91
N GLY A 39 -7.54 11.70 -11.03
CA GLY A 39 -8.57 11.16 -10.14
C GLY A 39 -8.93 12.16 -9.04
N HIS A 40 -10.04 11.90 -8.35
CA HIS A 40 -10.38 12.58 -7.10
C HIS A 40 -10.27 11.57 -5.96
N GLY A 41 -9.46 11.89 -4.96
CA GLY A 41 -9.35 11.10 -3.74
C GLY A 41 -10.14 11.75 -2.61
N GLN A 42 -11.07 11.02 -2.01
CA GLN A 42 -11.67 11.45 -0.74
C GLN A 42 -10.61 11.37 0.36
N ARG A 43 -10.35 12.50 1.02
CA ARG A 43 -9.40 12.60 2.12
C ARG A 43 -10.03 13.33 3.28
N TRP A 44 -9.74 12.86 4.49
CA TRP A 44 -10.13 13.59 5.68
C TRP A 44 -9.32 14.89 5.82
N SER A 45 -10.01 16.01 5.96
CA SER A 45 -9.42 17.29 6.35
C SER A 45 -9.59 17.48 7.86
N ARG A 46 -8.47 17.60 8.59
CA ARG A 46 -8.52 17.89 10.03
C ARG A 46 -9.06 19.30 10.31
N THR A 47 -8.78 20.24 9.42
CA THR A 47 -9.23 21.64 9.54
C THR A 47 -10.74 21.76 9.38
N GLU A 48 -11.31 21.07 8.38
CA GLU A 48 -12.74 21.13 8.08
C GLU A 48 -13.55 20.03 8.78
N LYS A 49 -12.88 19.06 9.43
CA LYS A 49 -13.47 17.87 10.05
C LYS A 49 -14.47 17.15 9.13
N LYS A 50 -14.16 17.13 7.84
CA LYS A 50 -14.99 16.54 6.79
C LYS A 50 -14.10 15.83 5.78
N GLN A 51 -14.69 14.94 5.01
CA GLN A 51 -14.05 14.39 3.82
C GLN A 51 -14.11 15.42 2.70
N VAL A 52 -12.94 15.79 2.20
CA VAL A 52 -12.77 16.69 1.06
C VAL A 52 -12.33 15.88 -0.14
N LEU A 53 -12.84 16.24 -1.32
CA LEU A 53 -12.38 15.70 -2.59
C LEU A 53 -11.14 16.48 -3.01
N ILE A 54 -10.00 15.80 -3.02
CA ILE A 54 -8.71 16.38 -3.40
C ILE A 54 -8.31 15.80 -4.75
N PRO A 55 -7.86 16.63 -5.72
CA PRO A 55 -7.28 16.11 -6.95
C PRO A 55 -6.07 15.23 -6.60
N LYS A 56 -6.12 13.99 -7.06
CA LYS A 56 -5.10 12.97 -6.82
C LYS A 56 -4.65 12.40 -8.17
N PRO A 57 -3.38 12.58 -8.55
CA PRO A 57 -2.82 11.96 -9.74
C PRO A 57 -2.91 10.43 -9.68
N ASP A 58 -3.22 9.79 -10.81
CA ASP A 58 -3.38 8.33 -10.88
C ASP A 58 -2.09 7.58 -10.54
N ALA A 59 -0.93 8.15 -10.88
CA ALA A 59 0.37 7.62 -10.45
C ALA A 59 0.46 7.40 -8.93
N ILE A 60 -0.11 8.32 -8.13
CA ILE A 60 -0.15 8.19 -6.67
C ILE A 60 -1.20 7.16 -6.25
N ALA A 61 -2.31 7.04 -6.98
CA ALA A 61 -3.32 6.02 -6.73
C ALA A 61 -2.75 4.62 -6.96
N ASN A 62 -2.09 4.39 -8.07
CA ASN A 62 -1.42 3.13 -8.42
C ASN A 62 -0.31 2.79 -7.43
N TYR A 63 0.54 3.77 -7.06
CA TYR A 63 1.53 3.57 -6.01
C TYR A 63 0.89 3.14 -4.69
N SER A 64 -0.15 3.85 -4.25
CA SER A 64 -0.86 3.54 -3.01
C SER A 64 -1.47 2.13 -3.06
N LYS A 65 -2.11 1.77 -4.18
CA LYS A 65 -2.76 0.46 -4.36
C LYS A 65 -1.76 -0.68 -4.20
N ASN A 66 -0.62 -0.58 -4.87
CA ASN A 66 0.42 -1.62 -4.82
C ASN A 66 1.10 -1.69 -3.45
N MET A 67 1.35 -0.54 -2.81
CA MET A 67 1.94 -0.48 -1.46
C MET A 67 1.01 -1.12 -0.41
N VAL A 68 -0.30 -0.84 -0.50
CA VAL A 68 -1.32 -1.37 0.42
C VAL A 68 -1.34 -2.90 0.43
N ASP A 69 -1.00 -3.57 -0.68
CA ASP A 69 -0.97 -5.02 -0.71
C ASP A 69 0.20 -5.62 0.10
N VAL A 70 1.35 -4.93 0.16
CA VAL A 70 2.48 -5.32 1.02
C VAL A 70 2.10 -5.18 2.49
N ASP A 71 1.44 -4.07 2.86
CA ASP A 71 1.00 -3.81 4.24
C ASP A 71 -0.04 -4.86 4.70
N LYS A 72 -0.94 -5.29 3.80
CA LYS A 72 -1.91 -6.36 4.10
C LYS A 72 -1.23 -7.69 4.43
N ILE A 73 -0.20 -8.06 3.66
CA ILE A 73 0.56 -9.30 3.90
C ILE A 73 1.22 -9.23 5.28
N ASP A 74 1.88 -8.12 5.61
CA ASP A 74 2.53 -7.95 6.92
C ASP A 74 1.53 -7.99 8.07
N TRP A 75 0.38 -7.33 7.93
CA TRP A 75 -0.69 -7.37 8.90
C TRP A 75 -1.25 -8.78 9.13
N ASN A 76 -1.47 -9.54 8.05
CA ASN A 76 -1.93 -10.92 8.12
C ASN A 76 -0.92 -11.85 8.82
N ILE A 77 0.37 -11.68 8.53
CA ILE A 77 1.45 -12.43 9.19
C ILE A 77 1.51 -12.08 10.68
N GLN A 78 1.39 -10.80 11.02
CA GLN A 78 1.43 -10.35 12.40
C GLN A 78 0.25 -10.89 13.22
N LYS A 79 -0.94 -10.96 12.61
CA LYS A 79 -2.17 -11.46 13.24
C LYS A 79 -2.08 -12.92 13.67
N TYR A 80 -1.45 -13.77 12.86
CA TYR A 80 -1.28 -15.21 13.14
C TYR A 80 0.18 -15.61 13.30
N ARG A 81 0.98 -14.72 13.88
CA ARG A 81 2.43 -14.91 14.01
C ARG A 81 2.75 -16.12 14.88
N THR A 82 3.59 -17.01 14.36
CA THR A 82 4.19 -18.12 15.12
C THR A 82 5.03 -17.59 16.27
N LYS A 83 4.63 -17.86 17.53
CA LYS A 83 5.31 -17.38 18.75
C LYS A 83 6.51 -18.25 19.19
N ILE A 84 6.95 -19.20 18.36
CA ILE A 84 8.03 -20.12 18.73
C ILE A 84 9.35 -19.34 18.74
N ARG A 85 9.99 -19.27 19.91
CA ARG A 85 11.29 -18.62 20.09
C ARG A 85 12.41 -19.63 19.91
N GLY A 86 13.07 -19.59 18.75
CA GLY A 86 14.27 -20.38 18.52
C GLY A 86 15.50 -19.76 19.19
N LYS A 87 16.43 -20.61 19.66
CA LYS A 87 17.74 -20.16 20.19
C LYS A 87 18.70 -19.69 19.10
N LYS A 88 18.47 -20.11 17.85
CA LYS A 88 19.32 -19.83 16.70
C LYS A 88 18.77 -18.64 15.89
N TRP A 89 19.66 -17.76 15.43
CA TRP A 89 19.30 -16.50 14.74
C TRP A 89 18.47 -16.69 13.47
N TYR A 90 18.61 -17.83 12.79
CA TYR A 90 17.88 -18.13 11.56
C TYR A 90 16.46 -18.64 11.78
N PHE A 91 16.13 -19.09 13.01
CA PHE A 91 14.82 -19.67 13.28
C PHE A 91 13.65 -18.66 13.15
N PRO A 92 13.78 -17.39 13.60
CA PRO A 92 12.82 -16.34 13.27
C PRO A 92 12.63 -16.11 11.78
N ILE A 93 13.68 -16.25 10.96
CA ILE A 93 13.59 -16.09 9.50
C ILE A 93 12.79 -17.24 8.90
N PHE A 94 13.07 -18.47 9.31
CA PHE A 94 12.35 -19.66 8.87
C PHE A 94 10.85 -19.61 9.23
N THR A 95 10.51 -19.27 10.47
CA THR A 95 9.12 -19.17 10.92
C THR A 95 8.36 -18.04 10.20
N ASN A 96 9.04 -16.92 9.91
CA ASN A 96 8.48 -15.84 9.10
C ASN A 96 8.24 -16.27 7.64
N ALA A 97 9.16 -17.03 7.05
CA ALA A 97 8.99 -17.58 5.70
C ALA A 97 7.77 -18.51 5.61
N MET A 98 7.59 -19.40 6.59
CA MET A 98 6.40 -20.27 6.69
C MET A 98 5.11 -19.45 6.81
N GLY A 99 5.09 -18.40 7.65
CA GLY A 99 3.94 -17.51 7.79
C GLY A 99 3.61 -16.76 6.49
N ARG A 100 4.63 -16.30 5.75
CA ARG A 100 4.47 -15.68 4.43
C ARG A 100 3.88 -16.65 3.40
N SER A 101 4.39 -17.88 3.35
CA SER A 101 3.88 -18.92 2.45
C SER A 101 2.42 -19.24 2.73
N LEU A 102 2.01 -19.32 4.00
CA LEU A 102 0.61 -19.56 4.37
C LEU A 102 -0.32 -18.44 3.90
N VAL A 103 0.05 -17.17 4.12
CA VAL A 103 -0.75 -16.02 3.68
C VAL A 103 -0.85 -15.94 2.15
N ASN A 104 0.24 -16.26 1.44
CA ASN A 104 0.22 -16.31 -0.02
C ASN A 104 -0.68 -17.44 -0.53
N ALA A 105 -0.61 -18.62 0.09
CA ALA A 105 -1.47 -19.76 -0.26
C ALA A 105 -2.95 -19.45 -0.02
N ASP A 106 -3.31 -18.82 1.10
CA ASP A 106 -4.68 -18.35 1.38
C ASP A 106 -5.16 -17.33 0.35
N THR A 107 -4.28 -16.40 -0.05
CA THR A 107 -4.60 -15.38 -1.06
C THR A 107 -4.91 -16.04 -2.42
N ILE A 108 -4.07 -16.98 -2.86
CA ILE A 108 -4.28 -17.74 -4.11
C ILE A 108 -5.56 -18.57 -4.01
N TYR A 109 -5.79 -19.23 -2.87
CA TYR A 109 -7.00 -20.00 -2.63
C TYR A 109 -8.26 -19.13 -2.71
N CYS A 110 -8.26 -17.96 -2.07
CA CYS A 110 -9.38 -17.02 -2.10
C CYS A 110 -9.61 -16.37 -3.47
N ILE A 111 -8.61 -16.32 -4.34
CA ILE A 111 -8.77 -15.89 -5.74
C ILE A 111 -9.46 -16.99 -6.56
N ALA A 112 -9.10 -18.26 -6.34
CA ALA A 112 -9.64 -19.39 -7.09
C ALA A 112 -10.98 -19.92 -6.56
N ASN A 113 -11.24 -19.78 -5.26
CA ASN A 113 -12.39 -20.38 -4.56
C ASN A 113 -13.18 -19.33 -3.76
N LYS A 114 -14.21 -19.78 -3.04
CA LYS A 114 -14.94 -18.93 -2.10
C LYS A 114 -14.00 -18.42 -1.01
N LYS A 115 -14.10 -17.12 -0.70
CA LYS A 115 -13.32 -16.47 0.37
C LYS A 115 -13.47 -17.25 1.67
N MET A 116 -12.32 -17.66 2.21
CA MET A 116 -12.19 -18.29 3.52
C MET A 116 -11.39 -17.35 4.43
N THR A 117 -11.58 -17.47 5.74
CA THR A 117 -10.74 -16.73 6.69
C THR A 117 -9.39 -17.42 6.83
N LEU A 118 -8.29 -16.65 6.86
CA LEU A 118 -6.93 -17.15 7.07
C LEU A 118 -6.77 -18.12 8.27
N LEU A 119 -7.57 -17.94 9.33
CA LEU A 119 -7.59 -18.85 10.50
C LEU A 119 -8.15 -20.25 10.17
N ASN A 120 -9.15 -20.33 9.29
CA ASN A 120 -9.70 -21.61 8.85
C ASN A 120 -8.82 -22.27 7.79
N PHE A 121 -8.08 -21.48 7.00
CA PHE A 121 -7.15 -21.99 6.00
C PHE A 121 -5.90 -22.64 6.63
N GLY A 122 -5.42 -22.10 7.76
CA GLY A 122 -4.24 -22.61 8.46
C GLY A 122 -4.51 -23.72 9.48
N ARG A 123 -5.75 -24.24 9.56
CA ARG A 123 -6.13 -25.37 10.43
C ARG A 123 -6.14 -26.66 9.64
#